data_AF-A0A8S3JC27-F1
#
_entry.id   AF-A0A8S3JC27-F1
#
_cell.length_a   1.000
_cell.length_b   1.000
_cell.length_c   1.000
_cell.angle_alpha   90.00
_cell.angle_beta   90.00
_cell.angle_gamma   90.00
#
_symmetry.space_group_name_H-M   'P 1'
#
loop_
_entity.id
_entity.type
_entity.pdbx_description
1 polymer ?
#
loop_
_entity_poly.entity_id
_entity_poly.type
_entity_poly.pdbx_seq_one_letter_code
_entity_poly.pdbx_strand_id
1 'polypeptide(L)'
;MLNGLINQCSNEEARRYFTEQLVKNGNSVGTLLSDNKLPPHVEKTTEKMPACEQYTKFLLALISCNDHLVWIKGLIALLPCTLLYFKVGDWMIASGVQPTVKRYADFVDYYRDQERRLRLNKFLDLTNRVVDDCSHEQKKDLKVLFRQVCEYEYAFWDQSYSYGMSKAEK
;
A
#
# COMPACT_ATOMS: atom_id res chain seq x y z
N MET A 1 11.94 1.45 -7.04
CA MET A 1 11.70 0.42 -6.01
C MET A 1 11.29 -0.92 -6.62
N LEU A 2 10.13 -1.01 -7.27
CA LEU A 2 9.62 -2.28 -7.83
C LEU A 2 10.53 -2.96 -8.87
N ASN A 3 11.19 -2.22 -9.77
CA ASN A 3 12.19 -2.80 -10.68
C ASN A 3 13.38 -3.45 -9.92
N GLY A 4 13.79 -2.86 -8.79
CA GLY A 4 14.82 -3.41 -7.93
C GLY A 4 14.37 -4.73 -7.27
N LEU A 5 13.09 -4.83 -6.90
CA LEU A 5 12.52 -6.07 -6.36
C LEU A 5 12.43 -7.17 -7.41
N ILE A 6 12.00 -6.85 -8.63
CA ILE A 6 11.91 -7.81 -9.74
C ILE A 6 13.27 -8.41 -10.06
N ASN A 7 14.30 -7.56 -10.15
CA ASN A 7 15.66 -8.00 -10.47
C ASN A 7 16.25 -8.94 -9.41
N GLN A 8 15.82 -8.80 -8.15
CA GLN A 8 16.27 -9.61 -7.02
C GLN A 8 15.33 -10.80 -6.71
N CYS A 9 14.20 -10.91 -7.40
CA CYS A 9 13.18 -11.93 -7.15
C CYS A 9 13.61 -13.27 -7.76
N SER A 10 13.94 -14.25 -6.91
CA SER A 10 14.33 -15.59 -7.35
C SER A 10 13.14 -16.47 -7.76
N ASN A 11 11.92 -16.13 -7.36
CA ASN A 11 10.71 -16.88 -7.68
C ASN A 11 10.06 -16.36 -8.98
N GLU A 12 9.87 -17.25 -9.98
CA GLU A 12 9.34 -16.89 -11.30
C GLU A 12 7.88 -16.45 -11.27
N GLU A 13 7.04 -17.12 -10.46
CA GLU A 13 5.64 -16.75 -10.29
C GLU A 13 5.50 -15.35 -9.71
N ALA A 14 6.26 -15.05 -8.64
CA ALA A 14 6.28 -13.74 -8.01
C ALA A 14 6.83 -12.67 -8.96
N ARG A 15 7.88 -12.99 -9.73
CA ARG A 15 8.44 -12.07 -10.73
C ARG A 15 7.42 -11.73 -11.82
N ARG A 16 6.69 -12.73 -12.32
CA ARG A 16 5.60 -12.54 -13.29
C ARG A 16 4.49 -11.68 -12.71
N TYR A 17 4.04 -11.99 -11.49
CA TYR A 17 3.02 -11.21 -10.79
C TYR A 17 3.41 -9.74 -10.66
N PHE A 18 4.63 -9.44 -10.19
CA PHE A 18 5.11 -8.06 -10.08
C PHE A 18 5.20 -7.35 -11.44
N THR A 19 5.65 -8.06 -12.48
CA THR A 19 5.74 -7.51 -13.83
C THR A 19 4.37 -7.18 -14.39
N GLU A 20 3.40 -8.07 -14.23
CA GLU A 20 2.02 -7.85 -14.68
C GLU A 20 1.33 -6.70 -13.93
N GLN A 21 1.55 -6.61 -12.63
CA GLN A 21 1.03 -5.49 -11.82
C GLN A 21 1.69 -4.16 -12.20
N LEU A 22 2.99 -4.14 -12.50
CA LEU A 22 3.72 -2.95 -12.94
C LEU A 22 3.29 -2.42 -14.31
N VAL A 23 3.07 -3.33 -15.27
CA VAL A 23 2.81 -2.94 -16.67
C VAL A 23 1.35 -2.59 -16.90
N LYS A 24 0.42 -3.24 -16.19
CA LYS A 24 -1.02 -3.08 -16.46
C LYS A 24 -1.75 -2.16 -15.50
N ASN A 25 -1.23 -1.90 -14.30
CA ASN A 25 -2.05 -1.37 -13.22
C ASN A 25 -1.45 -0.13 -12.55
N GLY A 26 -1.77 1.04 -13.09
CA GLY A 26 -1.91 2.25 -12.27
C GLY A 26 -3.12 2.13 -11.35
N ASN A 27 -3.15 1.16 -10.43
CA ASN A 27 -4.33 0.85 -9.59
C ASN A 27 -4.09 1.14 -8.11
N SER A 28 -3.30 2.16 -7.80
CA SER A 28 -3.23 2.66 -6.43
C SER A 28 -4.42 3.59 -6.14
N VAL A 29 -4.72 3.82 -4.86
CA VAL A 29 -5.56 4.97 -4.45
C VAL A 29 -5.03 6.27 -5.08
N GLY A 30 -3.72 6.37 -5.33
CA GLY A 30 -3.13 7.50 -6.06
C GLY A 30 -3.72 7.74 -7.44
N THR A 31 -4.14 6.68 -8.16
CA THR A 31 -4.81 6.83 -9.46
C THR A 31 -6.28 7.23 -9.32
N LEU A 32 -6.98 6.69 -8.32
CA LEU A 32 -8.32 7.18 -7.97
C LEU A 32 -8.29 8.68 -7.61
N LEU A 33 -7.24 9.12 -6.92
CA LEU A 33 -7.03 10.52 -6.56
C LEU A 33 -6.64 11.39 -7.77
N SER A 34 -5.90 10.84 -8.76
CA SER A 34 -5.60 11.56 -10.01
C SER A 34 -6.83 11.70 -10.90
N ASP A 35 -7.64 10.65 -11.00
CA ASP A 35 -8.85 10.60 -11.85
C ASP A 35 -9.97 11.49 -11.28
N ASN A 36 -10.04 11.62 -9.96
CA ASN A 36 -11.03 12.48 -9.30
C ASN A 36 -10.70 13.98 -9.33
N LYS A 37 -9.62 14.38 -10.01
CA LYS A 37 -9.05 15.74 -10.03
C LYS A 37 -8.81 16.28 -8.61
N LEU A 38 -7.56 16.57 -8.29
CA LEU A 38 -7.25 17.35 -7.09
C LEU A 38 -8.12 18.62 -7.09
N PRO A 39 -8.70 19.03 -5.93
CA PRO A 39 -9.39 20.30 -5.85
C PRO A 39 -8.53 21.43 -6.43
N PRO A 40 -9.12 22.46 -7.04
CA PRO A 40 -8.37 23.56 -7.67
C PRO A 40 -7.44 24.32 -6.69
N HIS A 41 -7.62 24.13 -5.37
CA HIS A 41 -6.81 24.72 -4.31
C HIS A 41 -5.69 23.82 -3.76
N VAL A 42 -5.52 22.61 -4.29
CA VAL A 42 -4.38 21.76 -3.89
C VAL A 42 -3.18 22.14 -4.75
N GLU A 43 -2.29 22.95 -4.16
CA GLU A 43 -0.98 23.20 -4.74
C GLU A 43 -0.22 21.87 -4.88
N LYS A 44 0.33 21.63 -6.06
CA LYS A 44 1.30 20.54 -6.26
C LYS A 44 2.59 20.94 -5.55
N THR A 45 2.68 20.61 -4.28
CA THR A 45 3.94 20.68 -3.54
C THR A 45 4.79 19.44 -3.83
N THR A 46 6.10 19.63 -3.95
CA THR A 46 7.10 18.55 -4.04
C THR A 46 7.55 18.07 -2.66
N GLU A 47 7.18 18.79 -1.59
CA GLU A 47 7.53 18.46 -0.22
C GLU A 47 6.62 17.37 0.33
N LYS A 48 7.21 16.27 0.78
CA LYS A 48 6.48 15.16 1.40
C LYS A 48 6.24 15.48 2.87
N MET A 49 5.05 15.16 3.36
CA MET A 49 4.84 15.13 4.81
C MET A 49 5.81 14.13 5.47
N PRO A 50 6.28 14.39 6.71
CA PRO A 50 7.29 13.55 7.37
C PRO A 50 7.02 12.05 7.38
N ALA A 51 5.77 11.60 7.61
CA ALA A 51 5.41 10.18 7.61
C ALA A 51 5.56 9.56 6.21
N CYS A 52 5.13 10.29 5.17
CA CYS A 52 5.30 9.87 3.78
C CYS A 52 6.79 9.81 3.39
N GLU A 53 7.59 10.77 3.83
CA GLU A 53 9.03 10.76 3.59
C GLU A 53 9.72 9.59 4.30
N GLN A 54 9.45 9.38 5.58
CA GLN A 54 10.03 8.29 6.37
C GLN A 54 9.67 6.93 5.78
N TYR A 55 8.39 6.71 5.44
CA TYR A 55 7.95 5.45 4.86
C TYR A 55 8.60 5.20 3.49
N THR A 56 8.67 6.21 2.62
CA THR A 56 9.35 6.05 1.32
C THR A 56 10.84 5.80 1.46
N LYS A 57 11.55 6.46 2.40
CA LYS A 57 12.95 6.17 2.70
C LYS A 57 13.15 4.76 3.23
N PHE A 58 12.29 4.31 4.15
CA PHE A 58 12.30 2.95 4.68
C PHE A 58 12.19 1.91 3.55
N LEU A 59 11.22 2.07 2.67
CA LEU A 59 11.00 1.16 1.55
C LEU A 59 12.20 1.12 0.59
N LEU A 60 12.83 2.26 0.31
CA LEU A 60 14.04 2.34 -0.53
C LEU A 60 15.25 1.69 0.14
N ALA A 61 15.42 1.89 1.45
CA ALA A 61 16.49 1.26 2.21
C ALA A 61 16.33 -0.26 2.21
N LEU A 62 15.12 -0.75 2.49
CA LEU A 62 14.79 -2.18 2.55
C LEU A 62 15.23 -2.93 1.28
N ILE A 63 14.95 -2.37 0.11
CA ILE A 63 15.25 -3.02 -1.18
C ILE A 63 16.71 -2.86 -1.64
N SER A 64 17.45 -1.97 -0.99
CA SER A 64 18.86 -1.70 -1.28
C SER A 64 19.79 -2.56 -0.41
N CYS A 65 19.23 -3.28 0.57
CA CYS A 65 19.97 -4.22 1.39
C CYS A 65 20.38 -5.46 0.58
N ASN A 66 21.64 -5.88 0.73
CA ASN A 66 22.13 -7.14 0.16
C ASN A 66 21.72 -8.32 1.06
N ASP A 67 20.47 -8.76 0.92
CA ASP A 67 19.87 -9.86 1.69
C ASP A 67 19.16 -10.84 0.74
N HIS A 68 19.41 -12.14 0.87
CA HIS A 68 18.74 -13.18 0.09
C HIS A 68 17.19 -13.16 0.20
N LEU A 69 16.63 -12.61 1.27
CA LEU A 69 15.19 -12.47 1.47
C LEU A 69 14.66 -11.10 1.03
N VAL A 70 15.48 -10.23 0.45
CA VAL A 70 15.11 -8.84 0.11
C VAL A 70 13.83 -8.76 -0.73
N TRP A 71 13.62 -9.70 -1.66
CA TRP A 71 12.42 -9.72 -2.49
C TRP A 71 11.18 -10.17 -1.71
N ILE A 72 11.32 -11.13 -0.78
CA ILE A 72 10.23 -11.56 0.12
C ILE A 72 9.88 -10.43 1.09
N LYS A 73 10.89 -9.75 1.65
CA LYS A 73 10.71 -8.55 2.47
C LYS A 73 10.00 -7.45 1.68
N GLY A 74 10.32 -7.29 0.39
CA GLY A 74 9.61 -6.40 -0.52
C GLY A 74 8.13 -6.74 -0.71
N LEU A 75 7.80 -8.03 -0.91
CA LEU A 75 6.41 -8.50 -0.95
C LEU A 75 5.66 -8.11 0.32
N ILE A 76 6.24 -8.42 1.48
CA ILE A 76 5.65 -8.11 2.78
C ILE A 76 5.49 -6.60 3.00
N ALA A 77 6.48 -5.81 2.60
CA ALA A 77 6.44 -4.36 2.76
C ALA A 77 5.44 -3.66 1.81
N LEU A 78 5.06 -4.30 0.71
CA LEU A 78 4.04 -3.78 -0.22
C LEU A 78 2.63 -4.26 0.10
N LEU A 79 2.47 -5.29 0.92
CA LEU A 79 1.15 -5.88 1.19
C LEU A 79 0.21 -4.95 1.99
N PRO A 80 0.64 -4.30 3.10
CA PRO A 80 -0.25 -3.48 3.91
C PRO A 80 -0.93 -2.34 3.17
N CYS A 81 -0.25 -1.68 2.23
CA CYS A 81 -0.81 -0.53 1.51
C CYS A 81 -2.07 -0.89 0.71
N THR A 82 -2.17 -2.13 0.22
CA THR A 82 -3.38 -2.60 -0.48
C THR A 82 -4.35 -3.25 0.52
N LEU A 83 -3.84 -4.13 1.39
CA LEU A 83 -4.67 -4.89 2.32
C LEU A 83 -5.43 -4.01 3.30
N LEU A 84 -4.75 -3.07 3.96
CA LEU A 84 -5.37 -2.24 5.00
C LEU A 84 -6.43 -1.30 4.41
N TYR A 85 -6.18 -0.71 3.25
CA TYR A 85 -7.16 0.13 2.56
C TYR A 85 -8.42 -0.65 2.20
N PHE A 86 -8.28 -1.89 1.74
CA PHE A 86 -9.43 -2.78 1.51
C PHE A 86 -10.17 -3.15 2.79
N LYS A 87 -9.47 -3.38 3.91
CA LYS A 87 -10.10 -3.62 5.22
C LYS A 87 -10.88 -2.41 5.72
N VAL A 88 -10.34 -1.21 5.55
CA VAL A 88 -11.05 0.05 5.86
C VAL A 88 -12.26 0.22 4.94
N GLY A 89 -12.11 -0.05 3.65
CA GLY A 89 -13.19 -0.07 2.67
C GLY A 89 -14.34 -1.01 3.07
N ASP A 90 -14.02 -2.26 3.40
CA ASP A 90 -14.99 -3.25 3.88
C ASP A 90 -15.74 -2.75 5.11
N TRP A 91 -15.00 -2.19 6.07
CA TRP A 91 -15.59 -1.64 7.28
C TRP A 91 -16.54 -0.46 6.98
N MET A 92 -16.15 0.47 6.10
CA MET A 92 -16.99 1.61 5.69
C MET A 92 -18.29 1.13 5.03
N ILE A 93 -18.19 0.15 4.13
CA ILE A 93 -19.34 -0.44 3.43
C ILE A 93 -20.28 -1.14 4.41
N ALA A 94 -19.74 -1.99 5.28
CA ALA A 94 -20.52 -2.73 6.28
C ALA A 94 -21.19 -1.81 7.30
N SER A 95 -20.54 -0.69 7.62
CA SER A 95 -21.06 0.32 8.56
C SER A 95 -22.07 1.29 7.91
N GLY A 96 -22.37 1.14 6.61
CA GLY A 96 -23.32 1.99 5.91
C GLY A 96 -22.83 3.43 5.71
N VAL A 97 -21.52 3.67 5.66
CA VAL A 97 -20.95 5.00 5.44
C VAL A 97 -21.39 5.54 4.07
N GLN A 98 -22.08 6.68 4.07
CA GLN A 98 -22.55 7.37 2.87
C GLN A 98 -22.11 8.84 2.90
N PRO A 99 -20.89 9.17 2.42
CA PRO A 99 -20.39 10.53 2.42
C PRO A 99 -21.19 11.41 1.46
N THR A 100 -21.54 12.63 1.89
CA THR A 100 -22.25 13.61 1.05
C THR A 100 -21.32 14.26 0.02
N VAL A 101 -20.01 14.29 0.28
CA VAL A 101 -19.01 14.83 -0.64
C VAL A 101 -18.63 13.75 -1.65
N LYS A 102 -18.89 14.00 -2.95
CA LYS A 102 -18.68 13.04 -4.05
C LYS A 102 -17.33 12.31 -3.99
N ARG A 103 -16.22 13.02 -3.78
CA ARG A 103 -14.87 12.43 -3.72
C ARG A 103 -14.71 11.33 -2.65
N TYR A 104 -15.43 11.47 -1.52
CA TYR A 104 -15.40 10.48 -0.45
C TYR A 104 -16.36 9.33 -0.74
N ALA A 105 -17.49 9.58 -1.41
CA ALA A 105 -18.34 8.52 -1.93
C ALA A 105 -17.58 7.67 -2.97
N ASP A 106 -16.89 8.31 -3.92
CA ASP A 106 -16.05 7.63 -4.91
C ASP A 106 -14.94 6.79 -4.23
N PHE A 107 -14.38 7.29 -3.12
CA PHE A 107 -13.41 6.54 -2.31
C PHE A 107 -14.01 5.29 -1.67
N VAL A 108 -15.23 5.36 -1.14
CA VAL A 108 -15.93 4.18 -0.59
C VAL A 108 -16.27 3.18 -1.71
N ASP A 109 -16.79 3.68 -2.83
CA ASP A 109 -17.21 2.85 -3.96
C ASP A 109 -16.04 2.13 -4.64
N TYR A 110 -14.85 2.71 -4.62
CA TYR A 110 -13.63 2.06 -5.10
C TYR A 110 -13.42 0.66 -4.49
N TYR A 111 -13.78 0.47 -3.20
CA TYR A 111 -13.60 -0.80 -2.50
C TYR A 111 -14.71 -1.82 -2.73
N ARG A 112 -15.79 -1.45 -3.43
CA ARG A 112 -16.87 -2.37 -3.85
C ARG A 112 -16.47 -3.21 -5.08
N ASP A 113 -15.42 -2.82 -5.79
CA ASP A 113 -14.98 -3.46 -7.02
C ASP A 113 -14.43 -4.87 -6.78
N GLN A 114 -15.13 -5.87 -7.32
CA GLN A 114 -14.79 -7.28 -7.20
C GLN A 114 -13.52 -7.68 -7.97
N GLU A 115 -13.22 -7.05 -9.11
CA GLU A 115 -11.99 -7.34 -9.84
C GLU A 115 -10.76 -6.86 -9.07
N ARG A 116 -10.86 -5.71 -8.41
CA ARG A 116 -9.80 -5.23 -7.51
C ARG A 116 -9.65 -6.16 -6.30
N ARG A 117 -10.76 -6.65 -5.73
CA ARG A 117 -10.74 -7.65 -4.66
C ARG A 117 -10.02 -8.93 -5.08
N LEU A 118 -10.30 -9.41 -6.28
CA LEU A 118 -9.66 -10.61 -6.82
C LEU A 118 -8.14 -10.41 -6.96
N ARG A 119 -7.69 -9.20 -7.31
CA ARG A 119 -6.25 -8.87 -7.34
C ARG A 119 -5.61 -8.90 -5.95
N LEU A 120 -6.27 -8.33 -4.94
CA LEU A 120 -5.81 -8.44 -3.55
C LEU A 120 -5.69 -9.90 -3.12
N ASN A 121 -6.70 -10.73 -3.39
CA ASN A 121 -6.68 -12.15 -3.01
C ASN A 121 -5.52 -12.89 -3.70
N LYS A 122 -5.27 -12.64 -4.99
CA LYS A 122 -4.10 -13.20 -5.70
C LYS A 122 -2.78 -12.77 -5.05
N PHE A 123 -2.69 -11.52 -4.59
CA PHE A 123 -1.50 -11.05 -3.89
C PHE A 123 -1.31 -11.81 -2.56
N LEU A 124 -2.38 -11.91 -1.76
CA LEU A 124 -2.37 -12.63 -0.48
C LEU A 124 -1.98 -14.10 -0.67
N ASP A 125 -2.57 -14.78 -1.65
CA ASP A 125 -2.28 -16.18 -1.93
C ASP A 125 -0.81 -16.39 -2.33
N LEU A 126 -0.27 -15.53 -3.19
CA LEU A 126 1.14 -15.54 -3.56
C LEU A 126 2.03 -15.30 -2.34
N THR A 127 1.73 -14.28 -1.53
CA THR A 127 2.50 -13.96 -0.32
C THR A 127 2.47 -15.13 0.67
N ASN A 128 1.32 -15.74 0.91
CA ASN A 128 1.20 -16.89 1.80
C ASN A 128 2.05 -18.08 1.31
N ARG A 129 1.96 -18.44 0.02
CA ARG A 129 2.79 -19.51 -0.57
C ARG A 129 4.29 -19.25 -0.40
N VAL A 130 4.74 -18.03 -0.70
CA VAL A 130 6.15 -17.65 -0.57
C VAL A 130 6.61 -17.68 0.88
N VAL A 131 5.78 -17.21 1.80
CA VAL A 131 6.10 -17.20 3.23
C VAL A 131 6.08 -18.61 3.80
N ASP A 132 5.25 -19.52 3.29
CA ASP A 132 5.17 -20.90 3.78
C ASP A 132 6.49 -21.66 3.68
N ASP A 133 7.28 -21.38 2.64
CA ASP A 133 8.61 -21.96 2.42
C ASP A 133 9.70 -21.37 3.35
N CYS A 134 9.40 -20.28 4.07
CA CYS A 134 10.35 -19.67 5.00
C CYS A 134 10.47 -20.46 6.31
N SER A 135 11.65 -20.39 6.94
CA SER A 135 11.90 -20.93 8.27
C SER A 135 11.04 -20.22 9.34
N HIS A 136 10.92 -20.84 10.51
CA HIS A 136 10.19 -20.24 11.63
C HIS A 136 10.75 -18.87 12.05
N GLU A 137 12.08 -18.73 12.07
CA GLU A 137 12.76 -17.48 12.40
C GLU A 137 12.51 -16.41 11.33
N GLN A 138 12.63 -16.77 10.06
CA GLN A 138 12.31 -15.87 8.94
C GLN A 138 10.84 -15.40 9.01
N LYS A 139 9.89 -16.30 9.29
CA LYS A 139 8.47 -15.94 9.47
C LYS A 139 8.27 -14.95 10.62
N LYS A 140 9.03 -15.07 11.71
CA LYS A 140 8.98 -14.12 12.83
C LYS A 140 9.43 -12.73 12.39
N ASP A 141 10.55 -12.64 11.68
CA ASP A 141 11.08 -11.37 11.18
C ASP A 141 10.15 -10.73 10.15
N LEU A 142 9.56 -11.52 9.25
CA LEU A 142 8.58 -11.04 8.27
C LEU A 142 7.31 -10.51 8.95
N LYS A 143 6.88 -11.10 10.08
CA LYS A 143 5.76 -10.55 10.88
C LYS A 143 6.11 -9.21 11.52
N VAL A 144 7.34 -9.04 12.02
CA VAL A 144 7.81 -7.76 12.57
C VAL A 144 7.82 -6.70 11.46
N LEU A 145 8.36 -7.04 10.28
CA LEU A 145 8.35 -6.15 9.12
C LEU A 145 6.92 -5.76 8.72
N PHE A 146 6.01 -6.72 8.61
CA PHE A 146 4.61 -6.45 8.28
C PHE A 146 3.98 -5.47 9.26
N ARG A 147 4.19 -5.68 10.58
CA ARG A 147 3.69 -4.78 11.62
C ARG A 147 4.28 -3.37 11.49
N GLN A 148 5.59 -3.26 11.29
CA GLN A 148 6.26 -1.97 11.12
C GLN A 148 5.67 -1.19 9.93
N VAL A 149 5.36 -1.88 8.84
CA VAL A 149 4.74 -1.29 7.65
C VAL A 149 3.31 -0.84 7.94
N CYS A 150 2.53 -1.61 8.71
CA CYS A 150 1.22 -1.16 9.19
C CYS A 150 1.31 0.10 10.08
N GLU A 151 2.36 0.23 10.89
CA GLU A 151 2.59 1.42 11.71
C GLU A 151 2.90 2.66 10.84
N TYR A 152 3.64 2.50 9.73
CA TYR A 152 3.82 3.57 8.74
C TYR A 152 2.50 3.98 8.06
N GLU A 153 1.65 3.01 7.68
CA GLU A 153 0.33 3.30 7.12
C GLU A 153 -0.57 4.06 8.11
N TYR A 154 -0.55 3.67 9.38
CA TYR A 154 -1.25 4.40 10.44
C TYR A 154 -0.74 5.83 10.59
N ALA A 155 0.58 6.02 10.64
CA ALA A 155 1.20 7.34 10.74
C ALA A 155 0.86 8.24 9.54
N PHE A 156 0.71 7.66 8.34
CA PHE A 156 0.26 8.38 7.16
C PHE A 156 -1.16 8.94 7.34
N TRP A 157 -2.10 8.14 7.85
CA TRP A 157 -3.46 8.59 8.13
C TRP A 157 -3.53 9.62 9.27
N ASP A 158 -2.82 9.36 10.37
CA ASP A 158 -2.79 10.22 11.55
C ASP A 158 -2.21 11.61 11.23
N GLN A 159 -1.10 11.65 10.49
CA GLN A 159 -0.50 12.90 10.06
C GLN A 159 -1.40 13.67 9.09
N SER A 160 -2.08 12.96 8.17
CA SER A 160 -3.02 13.60 7.24
C SER A 160 -4.20 14.25 7.99
N TYR A 161 -4.71 13.58 9.02
CA TYR A 161 -5.79 14.10 9.86
C TYR A 161 -5.33 15.31 10.69
N SER A 162 -4.21 15.18 11.40
CA SER A 162 -3.64 16.24 12.23
C SER A 162 -3.25 17.48 11.43
N TYR A 163 -2.65 17.29 10.25
CA TYR A 163 -2.34 18.39 9.33
C TYR A 163 -3.61 19.11 8.86
N GLY A 164 -4.66 18.37 8.52
CA GLY A 164 -5.96 18.92 8.14
C GLY A 164 -6.59 19.77 9.24
N MET A 165 -6.51 19.33 10.49
CA MET A 165 -7.01 20.09 11.66
C MET A 165 -6.25 21.41 11.85
N SER A 166 -4.91 21.40 11.78
CA SER A 166 -4.10 22.61 11.92
C SER A 166 -4.36 23.69 10.85
N LYS A 167 -4.91 23.30 9.69
CA LYS A 167 -5.31 24.21 8.61
C LYS A 167 -6.76 24.67 8.73
N ALA A 168 -7.64 23.89 9.35
CA ALA A 168 -9.04 24.26 9.57
C ALA A 168 -9.22 25.28 10.72
N GLU A 169 -8.25 25.36 11.62
CA GLU A 169 -8.21 26.32 12.73
C GLU A 169 -7.60 27.69 12.36
N LYS A 170 -7.21 27.89 11.08
CA LYS A 170 -6.71 29.16 10.54
C LYS A 170 -7.69 29.75 9.53
#